data_AF-A0A4Q5NHV7-F1
#
_entry.id   AF-A0A4Q5NHV7-F1
#
_cell.length_a   1.000
_cell.length_b   1.000
_cell.length_c   1.000
_cell.angle_alpha   90.00
_cell.angle_beta   90.00
_cell.angle_gamma   90.00
#
_symmetry.space_group_name_H-M   'P 1'
#
loop_
_entity.id
_entity.type
_entity.pdbx_description
1 polymer ?
#
loop_
_entity_poly.entity_id
_entity_poly.type
_entity_poly.pdbx_seq_one_letter_code
_entity_poly.pdbx_strand_id
1 'polypeptide(L)'
;MSPFLESIHQEQQGRWLLVYSLAASDVGGAKSYAVEMTLDGVVKGRRSSTRVGLDASSAVALLRPHALEWIEDFESRDHSGNTGFAAL
;
A
#
# COMPACT_ATOMS: atom_id res chain seq x y z
N MET A 1 10.97 -1.29 -16.47
CA MET A 1 9.55 -0.94 -16.65
C MET A 1 8.87 -1.11 -15.31
N SER A 2 8.60 -0.02 -14.58
CA SER A 2 7.67 -0.10 -13.44
C SER A 2 6.30 -0.46 -14.00
N PRO A 3 5.62 -1.51 -13.51
CA PRO A 3 4.23 -1.72 -13.86
C PRO A 3 3.47 -0.50 -13.33
N PHE A 4 2.95 0.33 -14.22
CA PHE A 4 2.01 1.37 -13.83
C PHE A 4 0.76 0.66 -13.32
N LEU A 5 0.65 0.57 -12.00
CA LEU A 5 -0.54 0.06 -11.32
C LEU A 5 -1.62 1.13 -11.54
N GLU A 6 -2.70 0.79 -12.23
CA GLU A 6 -3.82 1.70 -12.44
C GLU A 6 -4.39 2.11 -11.07
N SER A 7 -4.30 3.40 -10.72
CA SER A 7 -4.82 3.91 -9.46
C SER A 7 -6.34 3.87 -9.48
N ILE A 8 -6.93 3.12 -8.55
CA ILE A 8 -8.39 2.96 -8.43
C ILE A 8 -9.00 3.85 -7.34
N HIS A 9 -8.21 4.23 -6.34
CA HIS A 9 -8.65 5.08 -5.24
C HIS A 9 -7.43 5.69 -4.55
N GLN A 10 -7.59 6.89 -3.99
CA GLN A 10 -6.58 7.53 -3.16
C GLN A 10 -7.26 8.20 -1.98
N GLU A 11 -6.61 8.17 -0.82
CA GLU A 11 -7.08 8.89 0.36
C GLU A 11 -5.92 9.39 1.22
N GLN A 12 -6.18 10.47 1.96
CA GLN A 12 -5.24 11.08 2.88
C GLN A 12 -5.61 10.69 4.32
N GLN A 13 -4.65 10.14 5.07
CA GLN A 13 -4.78 9.80 6.49
C GLN A 13 -3.69 10.54 7.28
N GLY A 14 -4.03 11.73 7.80
CA GLY A 14 -3.03 12.61 8.41
C GLY A 14 -1.94 12.98 7.41
N ARG A 15 -0.68 12.64 7.71
CA ARG A 15 0.48 12.85 6.80
C ARG A 15 0.66 11.73 5.77
N TRP A 16 -0.11 10.65 5.88
CA TRP A 16 -0.03 9.50 5.00
C TRP A 16 -0.91 9.68 3.78
N LEU A 17 -0.37 9.36 2.62
CA LEU A 17 -1.11 9.16 1.39
C LEU A 17 -1.23 7.65 1.15
N LEU A 18 -2.46 7.17 1.02
CA LEU A 18 -2.78 5.79 0.66
C LEU A 18 -3.20 5.74 -0.82
N VAL A 19 -2.45 5.01 -1.64
CA VAL A 19 -2.77 4.83 -3.06
C VAL A 19 -3.16 3.39 -3.32
N TYR A 20 -4.42 3.17 -3.67
CA TYR A 20 -4.95 1.86 -4.03
C TYR A 20 -4.90 1.69 -5.53
N SER A 21 -4.41 0.55 -5.99
CA SER A 21 -4.17 0.30 -7.40
C SER A 21 -4.42 -1.15 -7.80
N LEU A 22 -4.77 -1.36 -9.06
CA LEU A 22 -4.83 -2.68 -9.67
C LEU A 22 -3.40 -3.15 -9.97
N ALA A 23 -2.99 -4.25 -9.35
CA ALA A 23 -1.63 -4.76 -9.42
C ALA A 23 -1.42 -5.85 -10.48
N ALA A 24 -2.43 -6.66 -10.72
CA ALA A 24 -2.47 -7.59 -11.83
C ALA A 24 -3.90 -7.69 -12.33
N SER A 25 -4.05 -7.55 -13.64
CA SER A 25 -5.31 -7.81 -14.33
C SER A 25 -5.64 -9.31 -14.30
N ASP A 26 -6.89 -9.61 -14.61
CA ASP A 26 -7.53 -10.92 -14.46
C ASP A 26 -6.68 -12.10 -14.93
N VAL A 27 -6.13 -12.88 -13.99
CA VAL A 27 -5.47 -14.17 -14.26
C VAL A 27 -6.35 -15.26 -13.68
N GLY A 28 -7.13 -15.93 -14.54
CA GLY A 28 -7.98 -17.05 -14.14
C GLY A 28 -9.16 -16.66 -13.23
N GLY A 29 -9.73 -15.47 -13.40
CA GLY A 29 -10.80 -14.91 -12.58
C GLY A 29 -10.31 -14.14 -11.35
N ALA A 30 -9.01 -14.20 -11.05
CA ALA A 30 -8.41 -13.53 -9.91
C ALA A 30 -7.83 -12.18 -10.31
N LYS A 31 -8.20 -11.14 -9.56
CA LYS A 31 -7.60 -9.81 -9.66
C LYS A 31 -6.73 -9.56 -8.43
N SER A 32 -5.61 -8.89 -8.64
CA SER A 32 -4.73 -8.47 -7.56
C SER A 32 -4.78 -6.96 -7.39
N TYR A 33 -4.99 -6.50 -6.17
CA TYR A 33 -4.96 -5.09 -5.82
C TYR A 33 -3.92 -4.83 -4.75
N ALA A 34 -3.36 -3.63 -4.75
CA ALA A 34 -2.36 -3.20 -3.78
C ALA A 34 -2.70 -1.82 -3.22
N VAL A 35 -2.28 -1.58 -1.98
CA VAL A 35 -2.24 -0.26 -1.35
C VAL A 35 -0.79 0.11 -1.07
N GLU A 36 -0.39 1.28 -1.52
CA GLU A 36 0.89 1.90 -1.20
C GLU A 36 0.70 2.95 -0.11
N MET A 37 1.55 2.88 0.91
CA MET A 37 1.51 3.74 2.09
C MET A 37 2.71 4.70 2.05
N THR A 38 2.43 5.96 1.77
CA THR A 38 3.43 7.00 1.54
C THR A 38 3.38 8.03 2.66
N LEU A 39 4.53 8.27 3.32
CA LEU A 39 4.68 9.29 4.35
C LEU A 39 5.56 10.42 3.80
N ASP A 40 5.02 11.63 3.76
CA ASP A 40 5.69 12.84 3.25
C ASP A 40 6.36 12.65 1.88
N GLY A 41 5.67 11.95 0.96
CA GLY A 41 6.16 11.68 -0.39
C GLY A 41 7.10 10.49 -0.53
N VAL A 42 7.43 9.79 0.57
CA VAL A 42 8.27 8.57 0.55
C VAL A 42 7.44 7.34 0.85
N VAL A 43 7.48 6.34 -0.03
CA VAL A 43 6.83 5.04 0.19
C VAL A 43 7.50 4.33 1.37
N LYS A 44 6.72 4.01 2.41
CA LYS A 44 7.21 3.27 3.58
C LYS A 44 6.76 1.82 3.58
N GLY A 45 5.65 1.52 2.90
CA GLY A 45 5.15 0.16 2.82
C GLY A 45 4.19 -0.04 1.65
N ARG A 46 4.01 -1.31 1.29
CA ARG A 46 3.03 -1.75 0.30
C ARG A 46 2.39 -3.05 0.80
N ARG A 47 1.08 -3.16 0.62
CA ARG A 47 0.33 -4.39 0.92
C ARG A 47 -0.53 -4.75 -0.27
N SER A 48 -0.67 -6.04 -0.56
CA SER A 48 -1.48 -6.53 -1.68
C SER A 48 -2.36 -7.69 -1.28
N SER A 49 -3.45 -7.87 -2.02
CA SER A 49 -4.36 -9.01 -1.89
C SER A 49 -4.83 -9.44 -3.27
N THR A 50 -4.91 -10.75 -3.47
CA THR A 50 -5.37 -11.37 -4.71
C THR A 50 -6.53 -12.29 -4.41
N ARG A 51 -7.68 -12.08 -5.05
CA ARG A 51 -8.87 -12.92 -4.88
C ARG A 51 -9.68 -13.01 -6.18
N VAL A 52 -10.41 -14.12 -6.34
CA VAL A 52 -11.38 -14.30 -7.43
C VAL A 52 -12.59 -13.40 -7.19
N GLY A 53 -13.04 -12.70 -8.24
CA GLY A 53 -14.21 -11.81 -8.15
C GLY A 53 -13.99 -10.55 -7.30
N LEU A 54 -12.74 -10.22 -6.96
CA LEU A 54 -12.43 -9.00 -6.23
C LEU A 54 -12.60 -7.78 -7.15
N ASP A 55 -13.51 -6.89 -6.80
CA ASP A 55 -13.66 -5.59 -7.46
C ASP A 55 -12.90 -4.48 -6.72
N ALA A 56 -12.85 -3.29 -7.34
CA ALA A 56 -12.11 -2.15 -6.79
C ALA A 56 -12.64 -1.71 -5.42
N SER A 57 -13.97 -1.62 -5.25
CA SER A 57 -14.58 -1.18 -3.98
C SER A 57 -14.32 -2.16 -2.84
N SER A 58 -14.45 -3.45 -3.11
CA SER A 58 -14.17 -4.53 -2.16
C SER A 58 -12.68 -4.63 -1.84
N ALA A 59 -11.80 -4.36 -2.82
CA ALA A 59 -10.36 -4.28 -2.59
C ALA A 59 -9.99 -3.13 -1.64
N VAL A 60 -10.57 -1.94 -1.82
CA VAL A 60 -10.36 -0.80 -0.90
C VAL A 60 -10.86 -1.13 0.50
N ALA A 61 -12.09 -1.65 0.62
CA ALA A 61 -12.68 -2.03 1.90
C ALA A 61 -11.85 -3.09 2.64
N LEU A 62 -11.23 -4.01 1.90
CA LEU A 62 -10.33 -5.02 2.45
C LEU A 62 -8.97 -4.45 2.86
N LEU A 63 -8.34 -3.66 1.99
CA LEU A 63 -6.96 -3.21 2.17
C LEU A 63 -6.84 -2.05 3.15
N ARG A 64 -7.85 -1.18 3.25
CA ARG A 64 -7.84 -0.02 4.15
C ARG A 64 -7.54 -0.37 5.61
N PRO A 65 -8.31 -1.25 6.30
CA PRO A 65 -8.04 -1.55 7.71
C PRO A 65 -6.62 -2.12 7.92
N HIS A 66 -6.14 -2.91 6.97
CA HIS A 66 -4.80 -3.47 6.98
C HIS A 66 -3.68 -2.46 6.73
N ALA A 67 -3.95 -1.39 5.98
CA ALA A 67 -3.02 -0.28 5.81
C ALA A 67 -2.98 0.59 7.06
N LEU A 68 -4.13 0.85 7.68
CA LEU A 68 -4.22 1.62 8.92
C LEU A 68 -3.52 0.91 10.09
N GLU A 69 -3.74 -0.39 10.25
CA GLU A 69 -3.02 -1.23 11.23
C GLU A 69 -1.51 -1.15 11.02
N TRP A 70 -1.05 -1.25 9.76
CA TRP A 70 0.38 -1.15 9.46
C TRP A 70 0.95 0.25 9.77
N ILE A 71 0.19 1.32 9.52
CA ILE A 71 0.59 2.69 9.86
C ILE A 71 0.71 2.86 11.37
N GLU A 72 -0.27 2.38 12.14
CA GLU A 72 -0.23 2.43 13.61
C GLU A 72 0.98 1.65 14.16
N ASP A 73 1.22 0.46 13.62
CA ASP A 73 2.41 -0.34 13.93
C ASP A 73 3.71 0.35 13.55
N PHE A 74 3.72 1.15 12.46
CA PHE A 74 4.88 1.91 12.05
C PHE A 74 5.13 3.06 13.03
N GLU A 75 4.12 3.89 13.26
CA GLU A 75 4.22 5.10 14.10
C GLU A 75 4.49 4.80 15.58
N SER A 76 4.09 3.64 16.07
CA SER A 76 4.38 3.20 17.45
C SER A 76 5.82 2.72 17.65
N ARG A 77 6.60 2.53 16.58
CA ARG A 77 8.00 2.11 16.67
C ARG A 77 8.91 3.31 16.87
N ASP A 78 9.93 3.14 17.72
CA ASP A 78 11.03 4.10 17.79
C ASP A 78 11.83 4.08 16.48
N HIS A 79 11.69 5.15 15.69
CA HIS A 79 12.46 5.37 14.48
C HIS A 79 13.80 6.00 14.82
N SER A 80 14.70 5.25 15.46
CA SER A 80 15.98 5.74 15.99
C SER A 80 17.01 6.20 14.94
N GLY A 81 16.62 6.39 13.68
CA GLY A 81 17.43 7.04 12.64
C GLY A 81 18.77 6.36 12.30
N ASN A 82 19.09 5.22 12.91
CA ASN A 82 20.36 4.54 12.68
C ASN A 82 20.20 3.45 11.61
N THR A 83 19.98 3.86 10.36
CA THR A 83 20.38 3.03 9.23
C THR A 83 21.87 3.23 9.09
N GLY A 84 22.68 2.38 9.72
CA GLY A 84 24.14 2.44 9.70
C GLY A 84 24.76 2.26 8.31
N PHE A 85 24.49 3.19 7.40
CA PHE A 85 25.24 3.41 6.17
C PHE A 85 26.24 4.53 6.46
N ALA A 86 27.29 4.20 7.22
CA ALA A 86 28.54 4.90 7.02
C ALA A 86 28.96 4.62 5.57
N ALA A 87 29.16 5.66 4.77
CA ALA A 87 29.70 5.54 3.42
C ALA A 87 31.00 4.73 3.48
N LEU A 88 31.06 3.60 2.75
CA LEU A 88 32.31 2.94 2.40
C LEU A 88 32.97 3.71 1.25
#